data_AF-A0A0C1RRK8-F1
#
_entry.id   AF-A0A0C1RRK8-F1
#
_cell.length_a   1.000
_cell.length_b   1.000
_cell.length_c   1.000
_cell.angle_alpha   90.00
_cell.angle_beta   90.00
_cell.angle_gamma   90.00
#
_symmetry.space_group_name_H-M   'P 1'
#
loop_
_entity.id
_entity.type
_entity.pdbx_description
1 polymer ?
#
loop_
_entity_poly.entity_id
_entity_poly.type
_entity_poly.pdbx_seq_one_letter_code
_entity_poly.pdbx_strand_id
1 'polypeptide(L)'
;YIKNHPEFPSSLLPLPEDDFAPPIVRDMLLKSKICGVGPMASVAGAISEFVGNDLLKNTENIIIENGGDIFLKSKKELIISVYAGESSLSYKVNFIVKPEKTPLGICTSSATVGPSLSFGKADAVCVISPSATLADAAASAIGNRVKSKNNIKNSLDFGIKIPGVTGIIIIIGNDMGAIGEVQFA
;
A
#
# COMPACT_ATOMS: atom_id res chain seq x y z
N TYR A 1 16.83 -3.50 -15.43
CA TYR A 1 17.29 -2.49 -14.45
C TYR A 1 18.15 -3.12 -13.37
N ILE A 2 17.62 -4.04 -12.55
CA ILE A 2 18.34 -4.71 -11.44
C ILE A 2 19.72 -5.27 -11.82
N LYS A 3 19.86 -5.90 -13.00
CA LYS A 3 21.16 -6.42 -13.48
C LYS A 3 22.29 -5.36 -13.50
N ASN A 4 21.94 -4.09 -13.77
CA ASN A 4 22.88 -2.98 -13.85
C ASN A 4 22.94 -2.16 -12.53
N HIS A 5 22.00 -2.40 -11.60
CA HIS A 5 21.85 -1.68 -10.34
C HIS A 5 21.58 -2.69 -9.20
N PRO A 6 22.59 -3.47 -8.79
CA PRO A 6 22.44 -4.57 -7.82
C PRO A 6 21.99 -4.12 -6.41
N GLU A 7 22.13 -2.84 -6.09
CA GLU A 7 21.63 -2.21 -4.86
C GLU A 7 20.11 -2.00 -4.88
N PHE A 8 19.48 -1.90 -6.06
CA PHE A 8 18.05 -1.67 -6.21
C PHE A 8 17.17 -2.70 -5.46
N PRO A 9 17.39 -4.03 -5.62
CA PRO A 9 16.57 -5.02 -4.95
C PRO A 9 16.82 -5.14 -3.44
N SER A 10 17.98 -4.68 -2.96
CA SER A 10 18.44 -4.94 -1.58
C SER A 10 18.38 -3.71 -0.68
N SER A 11 18.25 -2.50 -1.24
CA SER A 11 18.18 -1.28 -0.45
C SER A 11 16.91 -1.22 0.39
N LEU A 12 17.07 -0.95 1.69
CA LEU A 12 15.98 -0.65 2.62
C LEU A 12 15.72 0.86 2.75
N LEU A 13 16.60 1.68 2.17
CA LEU A 13 16.54 3.14 2.18
C LEU A 13 16.27 3.67 0.77
N PRO A 14 15.77 4.91 0.64
CA PRO A 14 15.61 5.56 -0.65
C PRO A 14 16.90 5.53 -1.47
N LEU A 15 16.76 5.26 -2.76
CA LEU A 15 17.83 5.40 -3.74
C LEU A 15 17.66 6.71 -4.53
N PRO A 16 18.73 7.23 -5.16
CA PRO A 16 18.63 8.38 -6.05
C PRO A 16 17.63 8.15 -7.18
N GLU A 17 16.98 9.22 -7.63
CA GLU A 17 16.15 9.19 -8.82
C GLU A 17 17.02 8.97 -10.07
N ASP A 18 16.49 8.23 -11.05
CA ASP A 18 17.14 7.97 -12.34
C ASP A 18 16.17 8.27 -13.48
N ASP A 19 16.35 9.40 -14.14
CA ASP A 19 15.48 9.85 -15.23
C ASP A 19 15.51 8.92 -16.45
N PHE A 20 16.53 8.09 -16.60
CA PHE A 20 16.68 7.14 -17.70
C PHE A 20 16.15 5.74 -17.36
N ALA A 21 15.72 5.51 -16.12
CA ALA A 21 15.14 4.25 -15.73
C ALA A 21 13.79 3.98 -16.42
N PRO A 22 13.38 2.71 -16.57
CA PRO A 22 12.04 2.37 -17.05
C PRO A 22 10.95 3.08 -16.22
N PRO A 23 9.80 3.45 -16.81
CA PRO A 23 8.76 4.22 -16.12
C PRO A 23 8.35 3.66 -14.75
N ILE A 24 8.14 2.35 -14.65
CA ILE A 24 7.81 1.67 -13.38
C ILE A 24 8.91 1.85 -12.32
N VAL A 25 10.18 1.78 -12.73
CA VAL A 25 11.32 1.96 -11.83
C VAL A 25 11.40 3.40 -11.34
N ARG A 26 11.19 4.38 -12.22
CA ARG A 26 11.16 5.80 -11.84
C ARG A 26 10.08 6.09 -10.81
N ASP A 27 8.89 5.52 -11.03
CA ASP A 27 7.78 5.69 -10.10
C ASP A 27 8.10 5.07 -8.73
N MET A 28 8.61 3.84 -8.71
CA MET A 28 9.07 3.18 -7.48
C MET A 28 10.13 4.00 -6.73
N LEU A 29 11.15 4.53 -7.43
CA LEU A 29 12.20 5.39 -6.84
C LEU A 29 11.58 6.63 -6.19
N LEU A 30 10.70 7.33 -6.91
CA LEU A 30 10.06 8.54 -6.43
C LEU A 30 9.15 8.29 -5.22
N LYS A 31 8.24 7.31 -5.31
CA LYS A 31 7.26 7.05 -4.24
C LYS A 31 7.90 6.48 -2.99
N SER A 32 8.84 5.53 -3.14
CA SER A 32 9.58 5.00 -1.99
C SER A 32 10.43 6.06 -1.30
N LYS A 33 10.99 7.04 -2.05
CA LYS A 33 11.70 8.19 -1.49
C LYS A 33 10.80 9.08 -0.63
N ILE A 34 9.57 9.37 -1.07
CA ILE A 34 8.58 10.14 -0.29
C ILE A 34 8.29 9.43 1.05
N CYS A 35 8.24 8.10 1.06
CA CYS A 35 7.94 7.30 2.24
C CYS A 35 9.17 6.97 3.11
N GLY A 36 10.38 7.27 2.63
CA GLY A 36 11.64 6.98 3.33
C GLY A 36 11.99 5.50 3.38
N VAL A 37 11.61 4.72 2.37
CA VAL A 37 11.86 3.28 2.25
C VAL A 37 12.60 2.94 0.95
N GLY A 38 13.06 1.69 0.83
CA GLY A 38 13.66 1.17 -0.38
C GLY A 38 12.68 1.04 -1.56
N PRO A 39 13.14 1.06 -2.82
CA PRO A 39 12.26 0.97 -3.99
C PRO A 39 11.45 -0.33 -4.05
N MET A 40 12.01 -1.45 -3.58
CA MET A 40 11.29 -2.72 -3.57
C MET A 40 10.08 -2.76 -2.63
N ALA A 41 9.97 -1.81 -1.69
CA ALA A 41 8.81 -1.67 -0.83
C ALA A 41 7.56 -1.15 -1.56
N SER A 42 7.65 -0.81 -2.86
CA SER A 42 6.50 -0.41 -3.69
C SER A 42 6.28 -1.31 -4.91
N VAL A 43 7.00 -2.44 -5.02
CA VAL A 43 7.04 -3.23 -6.25
C VAL A 43 5.70 -3.86 -6.60
N ALA A 44 4.95 -4.32 -5.61
CA ALA A 44 3.71 -5.05 -5.85
C ALA A 44 2.61 -4.08 -6.25
N GLY A 45 2.49 -2.95 -5.54
CA GLY A 45 1.62 -1.84 -5.89
C GLY A 45 1.96 -1.26 -7.27
N ALA A 46 3.25 -1.07 -7.59
CA ALA A 46 3.68 -0.58 -8.89
C ALA A 46 3.28 -1.52 -10.03
N ILE A 47 3.49 -2.83 -9.87
CA ILE A 47 3.07 -3.81 -10.87
C ILE A 47 1.56 -3.76 -11.06
N SER A 48 0.78 -3.76 -9.98
CA SER A 48 -0.68 -3.68 -10.03
C SER A 48 -1.17 -2.42 -10.76
N GLU A 49 -0.59 -1.27 -10.47
CA GLU A 49 -0.94 0.01 -11.08
C GLU A 49 -0.59 0.07 -12.56
N PHE A 50 0.64 -0.33 -12.94
CA PHE A 50 1.08 -0.25 -14.34
C PHE A 50 0.32 -1.23 -15.23
N VAL A 51 0.12 -2.48 -14.77
CA VAL A 51 -0.71 -3.46 -15.47
C VAL A 51 -2.16 -2.97 -15.58
N GLY A 52 -2.71 -2.43 -14.48
CA GLY A 52 -4.06 -1.89 -14.46
C GLY A 52 -4.26 -0.76 -15.46
N ASN A 53 -3.36 0.22 -15.46
CA ASN A 53 -3.40 1.36 -16.37
C ASN A 53 -3.30 0.96 -17.85
N ASP A 54 -2.51 -0.06 -18.18
CA ASP A 54 -2.45 -0.57 -19.55
C ASP A 54 -3.75 -1.26 -19.98
N LEU A 55 -4.39 -1.99 -19.07
CA LEU A 55 -5.64 -2.70 -19.35
C LEU A 55 -6.88 -1.79 -19.35
N LEU A 56 -6.84 -0.64 -18.68
CA LEU A 56 -7.94 0.36 -18.68
C LEU A 56 -8.31 0.88 -20.07
N LYS A 57 -7.44 0.71 -21.07
CA LYS A 57 -7.76 0.99 -22.48
C LYS A 57 -8.84 0.06 -23.05
N ASN A 58 -9.09 -1.07 -22.40
CA ASN A 58 -9.95 -2.16 -22.89
C ASN A 58 -11.15 -2.44 -21.98
N THR A 59 -11.20 -1.87 -20.77
CA THR A 59 -12.27 -2.09 -19.80
C THR A 59 -12.50 -0.87 -18.92
N GLU A 60 -13.75 -0.68 -18.50
CA GLU A 60 -14.16 0.38 -17.59
C GLU A 60 -14.20 -0.08 -16.12
N ASN A 61 -14.06 -1.38 -15.88
CA ASN A 61 -13.98 -1.99 -14.56
C ASN A 61 -12.80 -2.95 -14.51
N ILE A 62 -11.93 -2.79 -13.51
CA ILE A 62 -10.77 -3.63 -13.31
C ILE A 62 -10.42 -3.71 -11.83
N ILE A 63 -9.96 -4.87 -11.39
CA ILE A 63 -9.33 -5.09 -10.10
C ILE A 63 -8.09 -5.93 -10.39
N ILE A 64 -6.92 -5.38 -10.11
CA ILE A 64 -5.64 -6.08 -10.16
C ILE A 64 -5.22 -6.30 -8.72
N GLU A 65 -5.14 -7.56 -8.31
CA GLU A 65 -4.65 -7.97 -7.00
C GLU A 65 -3.29 -8.65 -7.18
N ASN A 66 -2.28 -8.15 -6.47
CA ASN A 66 -0.95 -8.74 -6.41
C ASN A 66 -0.58 -8.96 -4.94
N GLY A 67 -1.09 -10.05 -4.35
CA GLY A 67 -0.97 -10.27 -2.92
C GLY A 67 -1.81 -9.28 -2.12
N GLY A 68 -1.19 -8.52 -1.21
CA GLY A 68 -1.88 -7.53 -0.38
C GLY A 68 -2.20 -6.20 -1.10
N ASP A 69 -1.79 -6.07 -2.37
CA ASP A 69 -1.71 -4.80 -3.07
C ASP A 69 -2.62 -4.75 -4.29
N ILE A 70 -3.61 -3.88 -4.21
CA ILE A 70 -4.70 -3.76 -5.17
C ILE A 70 -4.61 -2.43 -5.90
N PHE A 71 -4.75 -2.49 -7.22
CA PHE A 71 -5.15 -1.36 -8.05
C PHE A 71 -6.53 -1.64 -8.64
N LEU A 72 -7.46 -0.69 -8.52
CA LEU A 72 -8.83 -0.88 -9.01
C LEU A 72 -9.41 0.33 -9.71
N LYS A 73 -10.33 0.09 -10.64
CA LYS A 73 -11.27 1.04 -11.24
C LYS A 73 -12.64 0.38 -11.29
N SER A 74 -13.68 1.07 -10.84
CA SER A 74 -15.04 0.53 -10.89
C SER A 74 -16.07 1.62 -11.17
N LYS A 75 -17.12 1.25 -11.91
CA LYS A 75 -18.36 2.03 -12.08
C LYS A 75 -19.41 1.73 -11.01
N LYS A 76 -19.17 0.72 -10.17
CA LYS A 76 -20.04 0.32 -9.06
C LYS A 76 -19.32 0.50 -7.73
N GLU A 77 -20.09 0.75 -6.68
CA GLU A 77 -19.58 0.72 -5.32
C GLU A 77 -18.98 -0.66 -5.02
N LEU A 78 -17.83 -0.67 -4.36
CA LEU A 78 -17.14 -1.88 -3.92
C LEU A 78 -17.03 -1.88 -2.41
N ILE A 79 -17.13 -3.06 -1.82
CA ILE A 79 -16.79 -3.31 -0.41
C ILE A 79 -15.46 -4.02 -0.40
N ILE A 80 -14.49 -3.44 0.31
CA ILE A 80 -13.14 -4.00 0.46
C ILE A 80 -13.01 -4.54 1.87
N SER A 81 -12.61 -5.81 1.97
CA SER A 81 -12.36 -6.48 3.25
C SER A 81 -10.87 -6.51 3.56
N VAL A 82 -10.48 -6.13 4.77
CA VAL A 82 -9.08 -6.20 5.21
C VAL A 82 -8.77 -7.60 5.74
N TYR A 83 -7.81 -8.28 5.10
CA TYR A 83 -7.24 -9.52 5.62
C TYR A 83 -6.10 -9.19 6.60
N ALA A 84 -6.19 -9.72 7.82
CA ALA A 84 -5.24 -9.45 8.92
C ALA A 84 -4.74 -10.76 9.55
N GLY A 85 -4.50 -11.80 8.74
CA GLY A 85 -3.99 -13.08 9.21
C GLY A 85 -4.90 -13.72 10.27
N GLU A 86 -4.29 -14.15 11.38
CA GLU A 86 -4.94 -14.80 12.54
C GLU A 86 -5.63 -13.81 13.49
N SER A 87 -5.56 -12.50 13.22
CA SER A 87 -6.30 -11.51 14.01
C SER A 87 -7.79 -11.84 14.04
N SER A 88 -8.43 -11.65 15.20
CA SER A 88 -9.89 -11.81 15.33
C SER A 88 -10.68 -10.81 14.49
N LEU A 89 -10.03 -9.75 13.98
CA LEU A 89 -10.58 -8.72 13.10
C LEU A 89 -10.38 -9.02 11.60
N SER A 90 -9.67 -10.09 11.26
CA SER A 90 -9.45 -10.53 9.88
C SER A 90 -10.78 -10.75 9.15
N TYR A 91 -10.94 -10.13 7.97
CA TYR A 91 -12.18 -10.08 7.17
C TYR A 91 -13.41 -9.45 7.85
N LYS A 92 -13.27 -8.89 9.06
CA LYS A 92 -14.37 -8.20 9.77
C LYS A 92 -14.32 -6.68 9.61
N VAL A 93 -13.19 -6.14 9.16
CA VAL A 93 -13.04 -4.73 8.86
C VAL A 93 -13.29 -4.53 7.36
N ASN A 94 -14.44 -3.93 7.05
CA ASN A 94 -14.90 -3.71 5.69
C ASN A 94 -15.10 -2.21 5.45
N PHE A 95 -14.65 -1.70 4.31
CA PHE A 95 -14.83 -0.29 3.95
C PHE A 95 -15.30 -0.14 2.51
N ILE A 96 -15.98 0.98 2.27
CA ILE A 96 -16.66 1.28 1.01
C ILE A 96 -15.71 2.08 0.11
N VAL A 97 -15.62 1.67 -1.15
CA VAL A 97 -14.97 2.42 -2.22
C VAL A 97 -16.01 2.82 -3.25
N LYS A 98 -16.21 4.13 -3.38
CA LYS A 98 -17.18 4.69 -4.33
C LYS A 98 -16.56 4.84 -5.73
N PRO A 99 -17.35 4.68 -6.82
CA PRO A 99 -16.87 4.78 -8.19
C PRO A 99 -16.05 6.04 -8.49
N GLU A 100 -16.49 7.19 -7.97
CA GLU A 100 -15.88 8.51 -8.16
C GLU A 100 -14.50 8.67 -7.51
N LYS A 101 -14.15 7.77 -6.57
CA LYS A 101 -12.84 7.73 -5.92
C LYS A 101 -11.83 6.85 -6.66
N THR A 102 -12.22 6.23 -7.77
CA THR A 102 -11.37 5.33 -8.56
C THR A 102 -10.89 5.99 -9.86
N PRO A 103 -9.70 5.67 -10.42
CA PRO A 103 -8.82 4.58 -10.03
C PRO A 103 -8.16 4.80 -8.67
N LEU A 104 -7.90 3.71 -7.95
CA LEU A 104 -7.43 3.75 -6.56
C LEU A 104 -6.47 2.59 -6.27
N GLY A 105 -5.43 2.89 -5.51
CA GLY A 105 -4.54 1.93 -4.89
C GLY A 105 -4.93 1.66 -3.43
N ILE A 106 -4.97 0.38 -3.08
CA ILE A 106 -5.22 -0.10 -1.72
C ILE A 106 -4.16 -1.17 -1.44
N CYS A 107 -3.19 -0.86 -0.59
CA CYS A 107 -2.02 -1.71 -0.41
C CYS A 107 -1.81 -2.05 1.06
N THR A 108 -1.36 -3.27 1.35
CA THR A 108 -1.38 -3.81 2.70
C THR A 108 -0.05 -4.44 3.07
N SER A 109 0.60 -3.86 4.08
CA SER A 109 1.78 -4.46 4.70
C SER A 109 1.35 -5.29 5.92
N SER A 110 1.98 -6.45 6.11
CA SER A 110 1.75 -7.33 7.26
C SER A 110 3.07 -7.88 7.78
N ALA A 111 3.16 -8.04 9.11
CA ALA A 111 4.25 -8.77 9.75
C ALA A 111 3.92 -10.25 10.02
N THR A 112 2.66 -10.63 9.86
CA THR A 112 2.15 -11.98 10.19
C THR A 112 1.69 -12.76 8.96
N VAL A 113 1.57 -12.10 7.80
CA VAL A 113 1.13 -12.68 6.53
C VAL A 113 2.13 -12.37 5.41
N GLY A 114 2.52 -13.41 4.66
CA GLY A 114 3.34 -13.29 3.46
C GLY A 114 4.86 -13.35 3.71
N PRO A 115 5.67 -13.44 2.63
CA PRO A 115 7.12 -13.56 2.71
C PRO A 115 7.84 -12.20 2.86
N SER A 116 7.12 -11.08 2.76
CA SER A 116 7.68 -9.73 2.74
C SER A 116 8.32 -9.36 4.07
N LEU A 117 9.49 -8.73 4.02
CA LEU A 117 10.21 -8.29 5.22
C LEU A 117 9.47 -7.11 5.86
N SER A 118 8.83 -7.35 7.00
CA SER A 118 8.27 -6.30 7.85
C SER A 118 9.10 -6.19 9.12
N PHE A 119 9.49 -4.98 9.48
CA PHE A 119 10.15 -4.73 10.77
C PHE A 119 9.13 -4.56 11.89
N GLY A 120 7.83 -4.42 11.57
CA GLY A 120 6.75 -4.19 12.51
C GLY A 120 6.21 -5.46 13.18
N LYS A 121 5.06 -5.30 13.84
CA LYS A 121 4.25 -6.39 14.42
C LYS A 121 2.75 -6.26 14.06
N ALA A 122 2.40 -5.36 13.15
CA ALA A 122 1.01 -5.20 12.73
C ALA A 122 0.57 -6.43 11.93
N ASP A 123 -0.68 -6.84 12.16
CA ASP A 123 -1.32 -7.89 11.38
C ASP A 123 -1.74 -7.38 10.01
N ALA A 124 -2.16 -6.12 9.94
CA ALA A 124 -2.39 -5.41 8.69
C ALA A 124 -2.15 -3.90 8.86
N VAL A 125 -1.49 -3.30 7.89
CA VAL A 125 -1.45 -1.85 7.66
C VAL A 125 -1.92 -1.61 6.23
N CYS A 126 -3.20 -1.29 6.09
CA CYS A 126 -3.83 -1.00 4.81
C CYS A 126 -3.78 0.50 4.54
N VAL A 127 -3.27 0.89 3.38
CA VAL A 127 -3.11 2.29 2.95
C VAL A 127 -3.88 2.50 1.66
N ILE A 128 -4.60 3.62 1.59
CA ILE A 128 -5.42 4.03 0.47
C ILE A 128 -4.77 5.27 -0.17
N SER A 129 -4.59 5.24 -1.48
CA SER A 129 -4.04 6.36 -2.26
C SER A 129 -4.48 6.27 -3.72
N PRO A 130 -4.60 7.39 -4.48
CA PRO A 130 -4.74 7.35 -5.93
C PRO A 130 -3.59 6.64 -6.67
N SER A 131 -2.45 6.41 -6.01
CA SER A 131 -1.34 5.61 -6.53
C SER A 131 -1.12 4.37 -5.67
N ALA A 132 -1.22 3.18 -6.26
CA ALA A 132 -0.90 1.92 -5.60
C ALA A 132 0.61 1.80 -5.34
N THR A 133 1.47 2.31 -6.21
CA THR A 133 2.92 2.40 -5.93
C THR A 133 3.19 3.16 -4.62
N LEU A 134 2.52 4.30 -4.42
CA LEU A 134 2.66 5.09 -3.20
C LEU A 134 2.03 4.37 -1.99
N ALA A 135 0.85 3.80 -2.16
CA ALA A 135 0.16 3.08 -1.10
C ALA A 135 1.03 1.93 -0.55
N ASP A 136 1.68 1.15 -1.41
CA ASP A 136 2.54 0.02 -1.03
C ASP A 136 3.78 0.50 -0.25
N ALA A 137 4.51 1.49 -0.77
CA ALA A 137 5.63 2.11 -0.06
C ALA A 137 5.21 2.68 1.31
N ALA A 138 4.07 3.35 1.37
CA ALA A 138 3.53 3.93 2.59
C ALA A 138 3.11 2.85 3.58
N ALA A 139 2.46 1.77 3.13
CA ALA A 139 2.06 0.65 3.97
C ALA A 139 3.28 0.01 4.63
N SER A 140 4.36 -0.20 3.87
CA SER A 140 5.64 -0.68 4.38
C SER A 140 6.25 0.30 5.40
N ALA A 141 6.29 1.61 5.09
CA ALA A 141 6.83 2.63 5.99
C ALA A 141 6.06 2.71 7.32
N ILE A 142 4.72 2.70 7.26
CA ILE A 142 3.86 2.77 8.45
C ILE A 142 3.95 1.46 9.23
N GLY A 143 3.89 0.30 8.56
CA GLY A 143 4.03 -1.03 9.17
C GLY A 143 5.31 -1.15 10.00
N ASN A 144 6.44 -0.65 9.49
CA ASN A 144 7.72 -0.65 10.21
C ASN A 144 7.69 0.10 11.55
N ARG A 145 6.75 1.04 11.75
CA ARG A 145 6.59 1.84 12.97
C ARG A 145 5.64 1.20 13.99
N VAL A 146 4.78 0.27 13.57
CA VAL A 146 3.82 -0.39 14.45
C VAL A 146 4.50 -1.56 15.17
N LYS A 147 4.93 -1.37 16.42
CA LYS A 147 5.54 -2.44 17.24
C LYS A 147 4.58 -3.01 18.29
N SER A 148 3.51 -2.29 18.60
CA SER A 148 2.48 -2.64 19.58
C SER A 148 1.22 -1.78 19.35
N LYS A 149 0.12 -2.13 20.00
CA LYS A 149 -1.13 -1.33 19.97
C LYS A 149 -0.94 0.14 20.36
N ASN A 150 0.03 0.44 21.24
CA ASN A 150 0.34 1.80 21.67
C ASN A 150 0.94 2.66 20.55
N ASN A 151 1.38 2.04 19.44
CA ASN A 151 1.95 2.75 18.30
C ASN A 151 0.89 3.10 17.23
N ILE A 152 -0.35 2.61 17.34
CA ILE A 152 -1.40 2.83 16.32
C ILE A 152 -1.55 4.32 16.03
N LYS A 153 -1.88 5.13 17.05
CA LYS A 153 -2.15 6.56 16.86
C LYS A 153 -0.99 7.29 16.20
N ASN A 154 0.23 7.11 16.71
CA ASN A 154 1.41 7.80 16.22
C ASN A 154 1.75 7.38 14.78
N SER A 155 1.46 6.13 14.41
CA SER A 155 1.68 5.59 13.07
C SER A 155 0.64 6.12 12.07
N LEU A 156 -0.63 6.26 12.48
CA LEU A 156 -1.68 6.94 11.72
C LEU A 156 -1.33 8.42 11.50
N ASP A 157 -0.95 9.13 12.56
CA ASP A 157 -0.57 10.55 12.52
C ASP A 157 0.65 10.81 11.63
N PHE A 158 1.59 9.85 11.57
CA PHE A 158 2.72 9.87 10.64
C PHE A 158 2.26 9.62 9.21
N GLY A 159 1.52 8.53 8.97
CA GLY A 159 1.16 8.08 7.64
C GLY A 159 0.27 9.05 6.89
N ILE A 160 -0.71 9.67 7.56
CA ILE A 160 -1.65 10.59 6.90
C ILE A 160 -0.98 11.90 6.45
N LYS A 161 0.22 12.19 6.94
CA LYS A 161 1.03 13.35 6.51
C LYS A 161 1.84 13.06 5.24
N ILE A 162 1.90 11.80 4.79
CA ILE A 162 2.56 11.42 3.54
C ILE A 162 1.72 11.97 2.38
N PRO A 163 2.26 12.88 1.54
CA PRO A 163 1.49 13.47 0.45
C PRO A 163 0.95 12.41 -0.51
N GLY A 164 -0.36 12.39 -0.71
CA GLY A 164 -1.05 11.45 -1.59
C GLY A 164 -1.67 10.24 -0.87
N VAL A 165 -1.38 10.01 0.41
CA VAL A 165 -2.13 9.05 1.24
C VAL A 165 -3.46 9.67 1.64
N THR A 166 -4.56 8.99 1.36
CA THR A 166 -5.92 9.49 1.65
C THR A 166 -6.59 8.77 2.80
N GLY A 167 -6.22 7.52 3.09
CA GLY A 167 -6.79 6.75 4.19
C GLY A 167 -5.85 5.65 4.67
N ILE A 168 -5.94 5.30 5.95
CA ILE A 168 -5.12 4.27 6.58
C ILE A 168 -5.97 3.47 7.57
N ILE A 169 -5.76 2.16 7.59
CA ILE A 169 -6.30 1.24 8.60
C ILE A 169 -5.13 0.43 9.16
N ILE A 170 -5.00 0.37 10.49
CA ILE A 170 -3.99 -0.45 11.18
C ILE A 170 -4.72 -1.45 12.07
N ILE A 171 -4.33 -2.72 12.01
CA ILE A 171 -4.83 -3.81 12.83
C ILE A 171 -3.64 -4.50 13.53
N ILE A 172 -3.77 -4.71 14.84
CA ILE A 172 -2.82 -5.50 15.63
C ILE A 172 -3.56 -6.23 16.77
N GLY A 173 -3.57 -7.56 16.73
CA GLY A 173 -4.35 -8.40 17.62
C GLY A 173 -5.84 -8.09 17.50
N ASN A 174 -6.43 -7.56 18.57
CA ASN A 174 -7.84 -7.16 18.64
C ASN A 174 -8.03 -5.65 18.62
N ASP A 175 -6.95 -4.89 18.47
CA ASP A 175 -6.95 -3.43 18.43
C ASP A 175 -6.88 -2.97 16.96
N MET A 176 -7.60 -1.88 16.66
CA MET A 176 -7.52 -1.24 15.36
C MET A 176 -7.56 0.29 15.48
N GLY A 177 -7.07 0.96 14.45
CA GLY A 177 -7.29 2.39 14.26
C GLY A 177 -7.36 2.74 12.79
N ALA A 178 -8.08 3.80 12.46
CA ALA A 178 -8.19 4.31 11.10
C ALA A 178 -8.20 5.84 11.08
N ILE A 179 -7.75 6.42 9.96
CA ILE A 179 -7.73 7.85 9.73
C ILE A 179 -7.93 8.16 8.24
N GLY A 180 -8.45 9.34 7.93
CA GLY A 180 -8.63 9.82 6.57
C GLY A 180 -9.96 9.39 5.94
N GLU A 181 -9.97 9.23 4.62
CA GLU A 181 -11.14 8.88 3.81
C GLU A 181 -11.49 7.39 3.92
N VAL A 182 -11.81 6.92 5.13
CA VAL A 182 -12.24 5.54 5.40
C VAL A 182 -13.70 5.54 5.85
N GLN A 183 -14.60 5.08 4.98
CA GLN A 183 -16.00 4.85 5.30
C GLN A 183 -16.22 3.35 5.53
N PHE A 184 -16.44 2.94 6.78
CA PHE A 184 -16.76 1.55 7.09
C PHE A 184 -18.15 1.16 6.59
N ALA A 185 -18.29 -0.10 6.17
CA ALA A 185 -19.54 -0.70 5.71
C ALA A 185 -20.40 -1.22 6.88
#